data_AF-F3AYZ6-F1
#
_entry.id   AF-F3AYZ6-F1
#
_cell.length_a   1.000
_cell.length_b   1.000
_cell.length_c   1.000
_cell.angle_alpha   90.00
_cell.angle_beta   90.00
_cell.angle_gamma   90.00
#
_symmetry.space_group_name_H-M   'P 1'
#
loop_
_entity.id
_entity.type
_entity.pdbx_description
1 polymer ?
#
loop_
_entity_poly.entity_id
_entity_poly.type
_entity_poly.pdbx_seq_one_letter_code
_entity_poly.pdbx_strand_id
1 'polypeptide(L)'
;MKKNYRFLIVFICMFIAGYASLKSGEGINAKKIKNEVDEYYSKFSAQSMLGNIKTVNKLSTEWDGEITKYIDKEDKVCRCSIVVFGETGRSTSEYLFLDKYIYVEELREYYSYPIYIDYTRPVDILYRTLNEYIIYKDKVYLLEGGYFKKTENKLPVNSLEEIDKAMEE
;
A
#
# COMPACT_ATOMS: atom_id res chain seq x y z
N MET A 1 -22.15 48.69 -22.63
CA MET A 1 -22.86 47.41 -22.42
C MET A 1 -22.36 46.76 -21.13
N LYS A 2 -23.21 46.66 -20.11
CA LYS A 2 -22.89 46.06 -18.80
C LYS A 2 -22.83 44.54 -18.95
N LYS A 3 -21.69 43.91 -18.62
CA LYS A 3 -21.59 42.45 -18.43
C LYS A 3 -21.79 42.13 -16.95
N ASN A 4 -22.89 41.45 -16.66
CA ASN A 4 -23.25 40.95 -15.34
C ASN A 4 -22.44 39.69 -15.02
N TYR A 5 -21.41 39.82 -14.18
CA TYR A 5 -20.77 38.64 -13.58
C TYR A 5 -21.55 38.23 -12.33
N ARG A 6 -22.69 37.58 -12.55
CA ARG A 6 -23.53 36.96 -11.49
C ARG A 6 -23.23 35.46 -11.28
N PHE A 7 -22.14 34.94 -11.83
CA PHE A 7 -21.75 33.54 -11.70
C PHE A 7 -20.26 33.43 -11.34
N LEU A 8 -19.93 33.68 -10.07
CA LEU A 8 -18.58 33.39 -9.54
C LEU A 8 -18.62 32.71 -8.16
N ILE A 9 -19.71 32.04 -7.80
CA ILE A 9 -19.83 31.32 -6.53
C ILE A 9 -20.49 29.97 -6.79
N VAL A 10 -19.76 29.00 -7.35
CA VAL A 10 -20.16 27.57 -7.31
C VAL A 10 -18.98 26.61 -7.09
N PHE A 11 -17.71 26.99 -7.32
CA PHE A 11 -16.58 26.05 -7.19
C PHE A 11 -15.83 26.08 -5.83
N ILE A 12 -16.56 26.22 -4.71
CA ILE A 12 -16.00 25.99 -3.36
C ILE A 12 -16.73 24.87 -2.61
N CYS A 13 -17.65 24.14 -3.26
CA CYS A 13 -18.36 23.03 -2.60
C CYS A 13 -17.63 21.67 -2.62
N MET A 14 -16.46 21.54 -3.26
CA MET A 14 -15.67 20.29 -3.18
C MET A 14 -14.69 20.24 -2.00
N PHE A 15 -14.56 21.32 -1.21
CA PHE A 15 -13.71 21.35 0.00
C PHE A 15 -14.48 21.26 1.32
N ILE A 16 -15.80 21.07 1.29
CA ILE A 16 -16.65 20.94 2.50
C ILE A 16 -17.37 19.58 2.53
N ALA A 17 -16.64 18.52 2.17
CA ALA A 17 -16.96 17.15 2.59
C ALA A 17 -15.96 16.62 3.63
N GLY A 18 -15.14 17.51 4.21
CA GLY A 18 -14.09 17.17 5.18
C GLY A 18 -14.40 17.48 6.64
N TYR A 19 -15.58 18.02 6.98
CA TYR A 19 -15.82 18.50 8.35
C TYR A 19 -17.30 18.41 8.77
N ALA A 20 -17.86 17.20 8.75
CA ALA A 20 -19.12 16.91 9.41
C ALA A 20 -19.04 15.52 10.06
N SER A 21 -18.53 15.52 11.29
CA SER A 21 -18.73 14.52 12.34
C SER A 21 -19.31 13.16 11.89
N LEU A 22 -18.45 12.25 11.40
CA LEU A 22 -18.75 10.84 11.51
C LEU A 22 -18.41 10.42 12.93
N LYS A 23 -19.48 10.20 13.72
CA LYS A 23 -19.44 9.57 15.04
C LYS A 23 -18.35 8.49 15.06
N SER A 24 -17.44 8.62 16.03
CA SER A 24 -16.39 7.66 16.38
C SER A 24 -17.02 6.26 16.60
N GLY A 25 -17.04 5.46 15.55
CA GLY A 25 -17.48 4.08 15.56
C GLY A 25 -16.35 3.17 15.09
N GLU A 26 -15.91 2.27 15.99
CA GLU A 26 -15.24 0.99 15.71
C GLU A 26 -14.03 0.97 14.74
N GLY A 27 -13.19 2.00 14.75
CA GLY A 27 -11.90 1.99 14.05
C GLY A 27 -10.74 1.59 14.97
N ILE A 28 -9.76 0.85 14.45
CA ILE A 28 -8.51 0.58 15.17
C ILE A 28 -7.63 1.86 15.12
N ASN A 29 -7.14 2.32 16.27
CA ASN A 29 -6.41 3.59 16.37
C ASN A 29 -5.07 3.51 15.61
N ALA A 30 -4.89 4.36 14.59
CA ALA A 30 -3.72 4.28 13.73
C ALA A 30 -2.43 4.77 14.39
N LYS A 31 -2.50 5.71 15.34
CA LYS A 31 -1.30 6.25 16.00
C LYS A 31 -0.53 5.15 16.73
N LYS A 32 -1.25 4.25 17.40
CA LYS A 32 -0.62 3.11 18.09
C LYS A 32 0.04 2.16 17.09
N ILE A 33 -0.67 1.83 16.00
CA ILE A 33 -0.17 0.94 14.95
C ILE A 33 1.08 1.52 14.29
N LYS A 34 1.07 2.81 13.92
CA LYS A 34 2.22 3.48 13.30
C LYS A 34 3.46 3.44 14.19
N ASN A 35 3.32 3.68 15.49
CA ASN A 35 4.45 3.55 16.42
C ASN A 35 5.01 2.12 16.48
N GLU A 36 4.14 1.09 16.49
CA GLU A 36 4.55 -0.32 16.46
C GLU A 36 5.28 -0.66 15.14
N VAL A 37 4.80 -0.13 14.01
CA VAL A 37 5.41 -0.26 12.68
C VAL A 37 6.78 0.43 12.62
N ASP A 38 6.91 1.65 13.15
CA ASP A 38 8.18 2.38 13.17
C ASP A 38 9.26 1.63 13.98
N GLU A 39 8.88 1.08 15.14
CA GLU A 39 9.77 0.25 15.96
C GLU A 39 10.15 -1.04 15.22
N TYR A 40 9.17 -1.69 14.58
CA TYR A 40 9.38 -2.88 13.79
C TYR A 40 10.36 -2.63 12.64
N TYR A 41 10.13 -1.58 11.85
CA TYR A 41 10.96 -1.21 10.71
C TYR A 41 12.39 -0.85 11.14
N SER A 42 12.54 -0.14 12.27
CA SER A 42 13.85 0.18 12.83
C SER A 42 14.64 -1.08 13.18
N LYS A 43 13.99 -2.08 13.82
CA LYS A 43 14.62 -3.38 14.13
C LYS A 43 14.96 -4.16 12.87
N PHE A 44 14.02 -4.25 11.92
CA PHE A 44 14.24 -4.90 10.62
C PHE A 44 15.44 -4.31 9.89
N SER A 45 15.51 -2.97 9.80
CA SER A 45 16.60 -2.26 9.14
C SER A 45 17.96 -2.55 9.80
N ALA A 46 18.02 -2.52 11.13
CA ALA A 46 19.23 -2.88 11.86
C ALA A 46 19.68 -4.32 11.59
N GLN A 47 18.75 -5.28 11.60
CA GLN A 47 19.07 -6.68 11.26
C GLN A 47 19.52 -6.84 9.80
N SER A 48 18.90 -6.11 8.88
CA SER A 48 19.29 -6.11 7.46
C SER A 48 20.72 -5.57 7.29
N MET A 49 21.08 -4.48 7.97
CA MET A 49 22.44 -3.91 7.93
C MET A 49 23.49 -4.88 8.49
N LEU A 50 23.11 -5.72 9.46
CA LEU A 50 23.98 -6.76 10.00
C LEU A 50 24.09 -8.01 9.10
N GLY A 51 23.38 -8.04 7.95
CA GLY A 51 23.35 -9.21 7.06
C GLY A 51 22.52 -10.37 7.62
N ASN A 52 21.61 -10.09 8.55
CA ASN A 52 20.79 -11.12 9.22
C ASN A 52 19.47 -11.38 8.51
N ILE A 53 19.23 -10.70 7.38
CA ILE A 53 18.03 -10.84 6.57
C ILE A 53 18.44 -11.43 5.22
N LYS A 54 17.89 -12.59 4.89
CA LYS A 54 17.99 -13.23 3.59
C LYS A 54 16.88 -12.73 2.69
N THR A 55 17.21 -12.43 1.44
CA THR A 55 16.24 -12.03 0.42
C THR A 55 16.01 -13.18 -0.55
N VAL A 56 14.74 -13.48 -0.84
CA VAL A 56 14.34 -14.45 -1.86
C VAL A 56 13.38 -13.75 -2.82
N ASN A 57 13.65 -13.84 -4.12
CA ASN A 57 12.89 -13.16 -5.15
C ASN A 57 12.32 -14.17 -6.15
N LYS A 58 11.09 -13.92 -6.62
CA LYS A 58 10.47 -14.66 -7.71
C LYS A 58 9.69 -13.71 -8.62
N LEU A 59 9.87 -13.88 -9.93
CA LEU A 59 8.98 -13.28 -10.92
C LEU A 59 7.69 -14.10 -10.98
N SER A 60 6.55 -13.46 -10.81
CA SER A 60 5.24 -14.07 -11.01
C SER A 60 4.73 -13.71 -12.39
N THR A 61 4.68 -14.71 -13.28
CA THR A 61 4.18 -14.54 -14.65
C THR A 61 2.67 -14.39 -14.70
N GLU A 62 1.93 -14.87 -13.69
CA GLU A 62 0.47 -14.76 -13.67
C GLU A 62 -0.01 -13.32 -13.50
N TRP A 63 0.70 -12.53 -12.70
CA TRP A 63 0.29 -11.16 -12.37
C TRP A 63 1.21 -10.10 -12.99
N ASP A 64 2.10 -10.52 -13.90
CA ASP A 64 3.17 -9.69 -14.47
C ASP A 64 3.86 -8.86 -13.37
N GLY A 65 4.51 -9.58 -12.45
CA GLY A 65 4.95 -9.00 -11.20
C GLY A 65 6.15 -9.69 -10.58
N GLU A 66 6.54 -9.18 -9.42
CA GLU A 66 7.70 -9.63 -8.67
C GLU A 66 7.34 -9.73 -7.19
N ILE A 67 7.64 -10.87 -6.58
CA ILE A 67 7.47 -11.11 -5.16
C ILE A 67 8.85 -11.24 -4.53
N THR A 68 9.12 -10.42 -3.52
CA THR A 68 10.37 -10.46 -2.74
C THR A 68 10.05 -10.74 -1.28
N LYS A 69 10.53 -11.86 -0.75
CA LYS A 69 10.48 -12.21 0.66
C LYS A 69 11.78 -11.83 1.36
N TYR A 70 11.64 -11.32 2.57
CA TYR A 70 12.71 -11.05 3.50
C TYR A 70 12.54 -12.00 4.70
N ILE A 71 13.56 -12.83 4.93
CA ILE A 71 13.54 -13.94 5.87
C ILE A 71 14.64 -13.69 6.90
N ASP A 72 14.30 -13.76 8.18
CA ASP A 72 15.28 -13.60 9.25
C ASP A 72 16.13 -14.87 9.47
N LYS A 73 17.02 -14.84 10.47
CA LYS A 73 17.89 -15.97 10.82
C LYS A 73 17.15 -17.17 11.40
N GLU A 74 15.91 -17.01 11.81
CA GLU A 74 15.05 -18.06 12.34
C GLU A 74 14.14 -18.64 11.25
N ASP A 75 14.44 -18.35 9.98
CA ASP A 75 13.66 -18.73 8.80
C ASP A 75 12.21 -18.17 8.82
N LYS A 76 11.94 -17.11 9.60
CA LYS A 76 10.63 -16.45 9.62
C LYS A 76 10.57 -15.34 8.57
N VAL A 77 9.49 -15.31 7.80
CA VAL A 77 9.19 -14.20 6.88
C VAL A 77 8.80 -12.96 7.69
N CYS A 78 9.62 -11.92 7.61
CA CYS A 78 9.42 -10.67 8.34
C CYS A 78 8.89 -9.54 7.44
N ARG A 79 9.18 -9.59 6.14
CA ARG A 79 8.63 -8.65 5.17
C ARG A 79 8.42 -9.32 3.82
N CYS A 80 7.41 -8.86 3.08
CA CYS A 80 7.21 -9.22 1.67
C CYS A 80 6.92 -7.98 0.85
N SER A 81 7.58 -7.82 -0.29
CA SER A 81 7.24 -6.81 -1.30
C SER A 81 6.59 -7.50 -2.48
N ILE A 82 5.45 -6.99 -2.93
CA ILE A 82 4.77 -7.46 -4.14
C ILE A 82 4.66 -6.29 -5.10
N VAL A 83 5.31 -6.41 -6.24
CA VAL A 83 5.24 -5.45 -7.33
C VAL A 83 4.38 -6.04 -8.43
N VAL A 84 3.39 -5.29 -8.88
CA VAL A 84 2.54 -5.64 -10.04
C VAL A 84 2.77 -4.58 -11.10
N PHE A 85 3.22 -5.01 -12.27
CA PHE A 85 3.42 -4.14 -13.43
C PHE A 85 2.15 -4.09 -14.27
N GLY A 86 1.86 -2.92 -14.83
CA GLY A 86 0.76 -2.73 -15.75
C GLY A 86 1.13 -1.71 -16.80
N GLU A 87 0.39 -1.72 -17.91
CA GLU A 87 0.69 -0.82 -19.02
C GLU A 87 0.59 0.65 -18.61
N THR A 88 -0.38 0.97 -17.75
CA THR A 88 -0.72 2.35 -17.34
C THR A 88 -0.18 2.71 -15.96
N GLY A 89 0.59 1.83 -15.32
CA GLY A 89 1.03 2.06 -13.96
C GLY A 89 1.72 0.87 -13.31
N ARG A 90 2.07 1.06 -12.05
CA ARG A 90 2.68 0.03 -11.20
C ARG A 90 2.07 0.10 -9.81
N SER A 91 1.82 -1.04 -9.20
CA SER A 91 1.50 -1.13 -7.78
C SER A 91 2.65 -1.79 -7.04
N THR A 92 3.03 -1.23 -5.89
CA THR A 92 3.97 -1.86 -4.96
C THR A 92 3.28 -2.00 -3.61
N SER A 93 3.14 -3.22 -3.12
CA SER A 93 2.55 -3.55 -1.82
C SER A 93 3.63 -4.11 -0.89
N GLU A 94 3.86 -3.44 0.23
CA GLU A 94 4.84 -3.82 1.25
C GLU A 94 4.12 -4.39 2.47
N TYR A 95 4.28 -5.68 2.70
CA TYR A 95 3.71 -6.43 3.81
C TYR A 95 4.74 -6.55 4.92
N LEU A 96 4.42 -6.06 6.11
CA LEU A 96 5.19 -6.24 7.34
C LEU A 96 4.45 -7.21 8.25
N PHE A 97 5.11 -8.30 8.64
CA PHE A 97 4.51 -9.36 9.47
C PHE A 97 4.76 -9.10 10.95
N LEU A 98 3.91 -8.30 11.57
CA LEU A 98 3.95 -8.05 13.02
C LEU A 98 3.24 -9.18 13.78
N ASP A 99 3.51 -9.31 15.08
CA ASP A 99 3.01 -10.42 15.89
C ASP A 99 1.47 -10.55 15.94
N LYS A 100 0.75 -9.44 15.79
CA LYS A 100 -0.72 -9.41 15.95
C LYS A 100 -1.49 -9.22 14.66
N TYR A 101 -0.87 -8.62 13.64
CA TYR A 101 -1.50 -8.22 12.39
C TYR A 101 -0.43 -8.05 11.33
N ILE A 102 -0.85 -8.08 10.06
CA ILE A 102 0.03 -7.73 8.94
C ILE A 102 -0.26 -6.27 8.60
N TYR A 103 0.76 -5.43 8.58
CA TYR A 103 0.64 -4.06 8.10
C TYR A 103 1.02 -4.01 6.62
N VAL A 104 0.24 -3.29 5.82
CA VAL A 104 0.45 -3.23 4.37
C VAL A 104 0.47 -1.78 3.90
N GLU A 105 1.55 -1.37 3.24
CA GLU A 105 1.60 -0.11 2.50
C GLU A 105 1.46 -0.40 1.01
N GLU A 106 0.49 0.22 0.35
CA GLU A 106 0.29 0.11 -1.08
C GLU A 106 0.57 1.47 -1.74
N LEU A 107 1.62 1.52 -2.55
CA LEU A 107 1.93 2.64 -3.43
C LEU A 107 1.50 2.28 -4.85
N ARG A 108 0.51 3.01 -5.39
CA ARG A 108 0.14 2.93 -6.81
C ARG A 108 0.67 4.14 -7.55
N GLU A 109 1.34 3.88 -8.66
CA GLU A 109 1.84 4.89 -9.59
C GLU A 109 1.02 4.81 -10.88
N TYR A 110 0.52 5.96 -11.32
CA TYR A 110 -0.26 6.08 -12.56
C TYR A 110 0.57 6.85 -13.57
N TYR A 111 0.76 6.27 -14.75
CA TYR A 111 1.61 6.84 -15.79
C TYR A 111 0.85 7.83 -16.66
N SER A 112 1.55 8.85 -17.16
CA SER A 112 1.00 9.83 -18.09
C SER A 112 0.63 9.22 -19.45
N TYR A 113 1.24 8.08 -19.80
CA TYR A 113 0.98 7.32 -21.02
C TYR A 113 1.37 5.84 -20.83
N PRO A 114 0.77 4.91 -21.60
CA PRO A 114 1.14 3.50 -21.53
C PRO A 114 2.60 3.21 -21.89
N ILE A 115 3.22 2.27 -21.18
CA ILE A 115 4.66 1.93 -21.36
C ILE A 115 5.01 1.38 -22.75
N TYR A 116 4.04 0.85 -23.49
CA TYR A 116 4.26 0.27 -24.82
C TYR A 116 4.34 1.30 -25.96
N ILE A 117 4.09 2.58 -25.69
CA ILE A 117 4.07 3.62 -26.73
C ILE A 117 5.48 3.93 -27.26
N ASP A 118 6.49 3.96 -26.39
CA ASP A 118 7.88 4.23 -26.77
C ASP A 118 8.84 3.77 -25.66
N TYR A 119 9.50 2.63 -25.86
CA TYR A 119 10.45 2.05 -24.89
C TYR A 119 11.71 2.92 -24.66
N THR A 120 11.92 3.96 -25.47
CA THR A 120 13.04 4.89 -25.29
C THR A 120 12.69 6.08 -24.40
N ARG A 121 11.40 6.28 -24.09
CA ARG A 121 10.97 7.34 -23.19
C ARG A 121 10.98 6.87 -21.74
N PRO A 122 11.55 7.66 -20.81
CA PRO A 122 11.44 7.35 -19.39
C PRO A 122 9.97 7.41 -18.97
N VAL A 123 9.55 6.43 -18.18
CA VAL A 123 8.20 6.39 -17.60
C VAL A 123 7.93 7.68 -16.84
N ASP A 124 6.89 8.41 -17.26
CA ASP A 124 6.45 9.64 -16.60
C ASP A 124 5.27 9.34 -15.68
N ILE A 125 5.44 9.61 -14.38
CA ILE A 125 4.44 9.32 -13.35
C ILE A 125 3.55 10.55 -13.19
N LEU A 126 2.30 10.43 -13.61
CA LEU A 126 1.31 11.50 -13.54
C LEU A 126 0.94 11.81 -12.10
N TYR A 127 0.61 10.77 -11.32
CA TYR A 127 0.33 10.89 -9.89
C TYR A 127 0.53 9.56 -9.17
N ARG A 128 0.54 9.64 -7.84
CA ARG A 128 0.69 8.49 -6.94
C ARG A 128 -0.42 8.50 -5.90
N THR A 129 -0.84 7.31 -5.48
CA THR A 129 -1.68 7.12 -4.30
C THR A 129 -0.97 6.22 -3.31
N LEU A 130 -0.98 6.61 -2.03
CA LEU A 130 -0.50 5.78 -0.93
C LEU A 130 -1.70 5.38 -0.08
N ASN A 131 -1.91 4.08 0.05
CA ASN A 131 -2.90 3.51 0.94
C ASN A 131 -2.19 2.69 2.01
N GLU A 132 -2.69 2.74 3.24
CA GLU A 132 -2.18 1.93 4.34
C GLU A 132 -3.31 1.01 4.83
N TYR A 133 -2.99 -0.26 5.05
CA TYR A 133 -3.92 -1.27 5.51
C TYR A 133 -3.36 -2.04 6.70
N ILE A 134 -4.27 -2.65 7.45
CA ILE A 134 -3.93 -3.78 8.32
C ILE A 134 -4.80 -4.97 7.96
N ILE A 135 -4.19 -6.14 7.96
CA ILE A 135 -4.89 -7.42 7.93
C ILE A 135 -4.88 -7.96 9.35
N TYR A 136 -6.06 -8.14 9.91
CA TYR A 136 -6.24 -8.62 11.27
C TYR A 136 -7.44 -9.54 11.35
N LYS A 137 -7.22 -10.77 11.84
CA LYS A 137 -8.26 -11.83 11.93
C LYS A 137 -9.01 -11.99 10.60
N ASP A 138 -8.25 -12.19 9.52
CA ASP A 138 -8.75 -12.45 8.16
C ASP A 138 -9.63 -11.34 7.58
N LYS A 139 -9.50 -10.12 8.12
CA LYS A 139 -10.22 -8.93 7.65
C LYS A 139 -9.22 -7.84 7.31
N VAL A 140 -9.50 -7.14 6.21
CA VAL A 140 -8.72 -6.00 5.75
C VAL A 140 -9.35 -4.71 6.30
N TYR A 141 -8.51 -3.81 6.80
CA TYR A 141 -8.90 -2.51 7.27
C TYR A 141 -8.05 -1.44 6.58
N LEU A 142 -8.67 -0.40 6.03
CA LEU A 142 -8.01 0.73 5.38
C LEU A 142 -7.87 1.89 6.36
N LEU A 143 -6.75 2.60 6.30
CA LEU A 143 -6.53 3.84 7.05
C LEU A 143 -7.38 4.98 6.51
N GLU A 144 -8.30 5.50 7.32
CA GLU A 144 -9.13 6.65 7.01
C GLU A 144 -9.25 7.58 8.22
N GLY A 145 -8.83 8.85 8.07
CA GLY A 145 -9.02 9.86 9.11
C GLY A 145 -8.37 9.51 10.45
N GLY A 146 -7.22 8.82 10.43
CA GLY A 146 -6.47 8.41 11.63
C GLY A 146 -6.92 7.10 12.28
N TYR A 147 -7.84 6.37 11.65
CA TYR A 147 -8.31 5.07 12.13
C TYR A 147 -8.32 4.05 11.00
N PHE A 148 -7.98 2.81 11.31
CA PHE A 148 -8.18 1.68 10.40
C PHE A 148 -9.63 1.20 10.49
N LYS A 149 -10.36 1.27 9.38
CA LYS A 149 -11.76 0.84 9.29
C LYS A 149 -11.88 -0.33 8.32
N LYS A 150 -12.77 -1.27 8.63
CA LYS A 150 -12.97 -2.45 7.78
C LYS A 150 -13.30 -2.02 6.35
N THR A 151 -12.68 -2.67 5.38
CA THR A 151 -12.90 -2.42 3.97
C THR A 151 -13.10 -3.73 3.22
N GLU A 152 -13.74 -3.65 2.06
CA GLU A 152 -13.85 -4.74 1.09
C GLU A 152 -12.82 -4.57 -0.05
N ASN A 153 -11.89 -3.62 0.09
CA ASN A 153 -10.78 -3.45 -0.86
C ASN A 153 -9.96 -4.73 -0.95
N LYS A 154 -9.65 -5.11 -2.18
CA LYS A 154 -8.81 -6.27 -2.47
C LYS A 154 -7.34 -5.85 -2.49
N LEU A 155 -6.56 -6.43 -1.60
CA LEU A 155 -5.11 -6.46 -1.70
C LEU A 155 -4.69 -7.59 -2.65
N PRO A 156 -3.48 -7.55 -3.24
CA PRO A 156 -2.94 -8.66 -4.02
C PRO A 156 -3.02 -10.00 -3.28
N VAL A 157 -2.78 -9.97 -1.97
CA VAL A 157 -2.85 -11.12 -1.05
C VAL A 157 -3.29 -10.63 0.33
N ASN A 158 -3.91 -11.52 1.10
CA ASN A 158 -4.41 -11.24 2.45
C ASN A 158 -3.78 -12.12 3.53
N SER A 159 -2.86 -13.04 3.21
CA SER A 159 -2.15 -13.82 4.22
C SER A 159 -0.75 -14.22 3.77
N LEU A 160 0.06 -14.72 4.72
CA LEU A 160 1.35 -15.31 4.40
C LEU A 160 1.18 -16.60 3.57
N GLU A 161 0.13 -17.39 3.81
CA GLU A 161 -0.09 -18.62 3.03
C GLU A 161 -0.39 -18.33 1.56
N GLU A 162 -1.14 -17.26 1.26
CA GLU A 162 -1.37 -16.82 -0.12
C GLU A 162 -0.05 -16.39 -0.79
N ILE A 163 0.86 -15.76 -0.05
CA ILE A 163 2.20 -15.39 -0.53
C ILE A 163 3.07 -16.63 -0.75
N ASP A 164 3.05 -17.60 0.16
CA ASP A 164 3.78 -18.86 0.03
C ASP A 164 3.34 -19.62 -1.21
N LYS A 165 2.03 -19.73 -1.44
CA LYS A 165 1.47 -20.34 -2.63
C LYS A 165 1.93 -19.64 -3.93
N ALA A 166 1.86 -18.31 -3.97
CA ALA A 166 2.31 -17.53 -5.13
C ALA A 166 3.83 -17.66 -5.39
N MET A 167 4.61 -18.10 -4.40
CA MET A 167 6.04 -18.36 -4.53
C MET A 167 6.35 -19.81 -4.94
N GLU A 168 5.41 -20.74 -4.83
CA GLU A 168 5.57 -22.14 -5.23
C GLU A 168 5.23 -22.37 -6.71
N GLU A 169 4.24 -21.64 -7.25
CA GLU A 169 3.78 -21.68 -8.66
C GLU A 169 4.75 -20.99 -9.62
#